data_AF-A0A660NI33-F1
#
_entry.id   AF-A0A660NI33-F1
#
_cell.length_a   1.000
_cell.length_b   1.000
_cell.length_c   1.000
_cell.angle_alpha   90.00
_cell.angle_beta   90.00
_cell.angle_gamma   90.00
#
_symmetry.space_group_name_H-M   'P 1'
#
loop_
_entity.id
_entity.type
_entity.pdbx_description
1 polymer ?
#
loop_
_entity_poly.entity_id
_entity_poly.type
_entity_poly.pdbx_seq_one_letter_code
_entity_poly.pdbx_strand_id
1 'polypeptide(L)'
;SLYLHGLVLEYRAGWESTFLNPQQVETLTHLLWGPASLVSGIALPDANGLAAIRFPQNPGENAAQWIHLQTLTVLLIVVIPRLLLALWAREQSRKLSTHFPLSLDESYFRDLLRSQRGDAAVAWALPYSYHLSDAAQTGLSRLLQQALGGSVSLRLQPPLPLGGEDDLQSPLPGLDGASLAAAVYSLSATPEAENHAAFLATLARHVPAGMPLVALVDESGFRARFGADSDRLESRRNAWRRILASRSDVQPLFVDLAAEPARDVLDGLDALLAASTRTMPASA
;
A
#
# COMPACT_ATOMS: atom_id res chain seq x y z
N SER A 1 -16.26 38.43 1.79
CA SER A 1 -14.87 38.92 1.94
C SER A 1 -14.91 40.43 2.04
N LEU A 2 -14.28 41.02 3.07
CA LEU A 2 -14.22 42.47 3.30
C LEU A 2 -13.73 43.26 2.07
N TYR A 3 -12.80 42.70 1.30
CA TYR A 3 -12.32 43.29 0.05
C TYR A 3 -13.39 43.42 -1.04
N LEU A 4 -14.29 42.44 -1.14
CA LEU A 4 -15.34 42.47 -2.17
C LEU A 4 -16.47 43.44 -1.80
N HIS A 5 -16.71 43.64 -0.50
CA HIS A 5 -17.75 44.56 -0.01
C HIS A 5 -17.26 46.02 0.05
N GLY A 6 -15.96 46.25 0.24
CA GLY A 6 -15.36 47.60 0.21
C GLY A 6 -15.32 48.27 -1.17
N LEU A 7 -15.66 47.54 -2.24
CA LEU A 7 -15.87 48.11 -3.59
C LEU A 7 -17.24 48.78 -3.75
N VAL A 8 -18.19 48.51 -2.87
CA VAL A 8 -19.60 48.97 -2.97
C VAL A 8 -20.02 49.82 -1.76
N LEU A 9 -19.33 49.69 -0.61
CA LEU A 9 -19.63 50.40 0.63
C LEU A 9 -18.40 51.10 1.21
N GLU A 10 -18.55 52.34 1.68
CA GLU A 10 -17.51 53.06 2.41
C GLU A 10 -17.43 52.51 3.85
N TYR A 11 -16.42 51.68 4.12
CA TYR A 11 -16.11 51.28 5.48
C TYR A 11 -15.31 52.37 6.18
N ARG A 12 -15.74 52.74 7.39
CA ARG A 12 -15.01 53.65 8.25
C ARG A 12 -14.37 52.92 9.42
N ALA A 13 -13.09 53.18 9.62
CA ALA A 13 -12.32 52.72 10.76
C ALA A 13 -12.34 53.79 11.84
N GLY A 14 -12.51 53.33 13.07
CA GLY A 14 -12.44 54.15 14.27
C GLY A 14 -12.54 53.23 15.47
N TRP A 15 -12.34 53.79 16.66
CA TRP A 15 -12.38 53.03 17.90
C TRP A 15 -13.23 53.74 18.94
N GLU A 16 -13.78 52.95 19.85
CA GLU A 16 -14.53 53.44 20.99
C GLU A 16 -14.15 52.61 22.21
N SER A 17 -13.89 53.27 23.33
CA SER A 17 -13.64 52.60 24.59
C SER A 17 -14.01 53.52 25.75
N THR A 18 -14.63 52.94 26.77
CA THR A 18 -14.89 53.58 28.06
C THR A 18 -13.64 53.56 28.96
N PHE A 19 -12.76 52.57 28.77
CA PHE A 19 -11.64 52.29 29.66
C PHE A 19 -10.28 52.72 29.10
N LEU A 20 -10.12 52.68 27.78
CA LEU A 20 -8.84 52.94 27.13
C LEU A 20 -8.71 54.39 26.69
N ASN A 21 -7.52 54.95 26.90
CA ASN A 21 -7.11 56.23 26.34
C ASN A 21 -6.36 56.05 25.00
N PRO A 22 -6.18 57.12 24.21
CA PRO A 22 -5.55 57.02 22.89
C PRO A 22 -4.11 56.44 22.92
N GLN A 23 -3.33 56.71 23.98
CA GLN A 23 -1.97 56.17 24.13
C GLN A 23 -1.97 54.65 24.35
N GLN A 24 -2.94 54.14 25.09
CA GLN A 24 -3.12 52.70 25.29
C GLN A 24 -3.56 52.03 23.99
N VAL A 25 -4.45 52.67 23.23
CA VAL A 25 -4.89 52.17 21.92
C VAL A 25 -3.73 52.17 20.92
N GLU A 26 -2.88 53.20 20.92
CA GLU A 26 -1.64 53.25 20.13
C GLU A 26 -0.75 52.04 20.43
N THR A 27 -0.48 51.80 21.72
CA THR A 27 0.37 50.67 22.14
C THR A 27 -0.17 49.34 21.63
N LEU A 28 -1.48 49.10 21.77
CA LEU A 28 -2.12 47.87 21.28
C LEU A 28 -2.12 47.76 19.76
N THR A 29 -2.35 48.88 19.06
CA THR A 29 -2.34 48.99 17.60
C THR A 29 -0.95 48.65 17.05
N HIS A 30 0.09 49.24 17.64
CA HIS A 30 1.48 48.97 17.26
C HIS A 30 1.93 47.55 17.63
N LEU A 31 1.46 47.00 18.74
CA LEU A 31 1.78 45.62 19.11
C LEU A 31 1.18 44.61 18.10
N LEU A 32 -0.09 44.81 17.72
CA LEU A 32 -0.81 43.87 16.87
C LEU A 32 -0.47 44.03 15.39
N TRP A 33 -0.43 45.26 14.89
CA TRP A 33 -0.24 45.56 13.46
C TRP A 33 1.16 46.07 13.12
N GLY A 34 2.04 46.30 14.09
CA GLY A 34 3.42 46.77 13.86
C GLY A 34 4.21 45.91 12.87
N PRO A 35 4.21 44.56 12.99
CA PRO A 35 4.90 43.70 12.02
C PRO A 35 4.36 43.87 10.59
N ALA A 36 3.03 44.02 10.44
CA ALA A 36 2.41 44.26 9.14
C ALA A 36 2.71 45.67 8.60
N SER A 37 2.75 46.68 9.46
CA SER A 37 3.15 48.06 9.12
C SER A 37 4.59 48.12 8.60
N LEU A 38 5.53 47.45 9.28
CA LEU A 38 6.93 47.35 8.84
C LEU A 38 7.07 46.68 7.47
N VAL A 39 6.30 45.62 7.19
CA VAL A 39 6.37 44.88 5.93
C VAL A 39 5.68 45.62 4.78
N SER A 40 4.56 46.29 5.04
CA SER A 40 3.78 47.01 4.01
C SER A 40 4.24 48.44 3.76
N GLY A 41 4.95 49.06 4.71
CA GLY A 41 5.25 50.49 4.70
C GLY A 41 4.05 51.39 5.04
N ILE A 42 2.90 50.82 5.40
CA ILE A 42 1.72 51.60 5.84
C ILE A 42 1.96 52.06 7.26
N ALA A 43 2.06 53.38 7.47
CA ALA A 43 2.26 53.96 8.79
C ALA A 43 1.05 53.73 9.70
N LEU A 44 1.31 53.45 10.99
CA LEU A 44 0.28 53.41 12.02
C LEU A 44 0.10 54.81 12.61
N PRO A 45 -1.14 55.23 12.94
CA PRO A 45 -1.39 56.52 13.56
C PRO A 45 -0.83 56.57 14.99
N ASP A 46 -0.29 57.72 15.36
CA ASP A 46 0.11 58.03 16.73
C ASP A 46 -1.13 58.25 17.64
N ALA A 47 -0.93 58.43 18.95
CA ALA A 47 -2.03 58.70 19.88
C ALA A 47 -2.96 59.86 19.44
N ASN A 48 -2.41 60.88 18.77
CA ASN A 48 -3.21 62.01 18.28
C ASN A 48 -4.06 61.62 17.06
N GLY A 49 -3.48 60.89 16.10
CA GLY A 49 -4.20 60.33 14.96
C GLY A 49 -5.31 59.37 15.40
N LEU A 50 -5.05 58.54 16.41
CA LEU A 50 -6.07 57.68 17.01
C LEU A 50 -7.16 58.48 17.72
N ALA A 51 -6.82 59.55 18.47
CA ALA A 51 -7.83 60.40 19.08
C ALA A 51 -8.77 61.06 18.04
N ALA A 52 -8.25 61.39 16.85
CA ALA A 52 -9.02 61.99 15.76
C ALA A 52 -10.03 61.03 15.10
N ILE A 53 -9.91 59.71 15.28
CA ILE A 53 -10.83 58.70 14.75
C ILE A 53 -11.66 58.01 15.85
N ARG A 54 -11.72 58.61 17.05
CA ARG A 54 -12.50 58.09 18.17
C ARG A 54 -14.01 58.35 17.99
N PHE A 55 -14.81 57.30 18.07
CA PHE A 55 -16.27 57.39 18.10
C PHE A 55 -16.78 57.67 19.53
N PRO A 56 -17.94 58.35 19.68
CA PRO A 56 -18.76 58.99 18.65
C PRO A 56 -18.31 60.42 18.30
N GLN A 57 -17.23 60.93 18.92
CA GLN A 57 -16.82 62.33 18.78
C GLN A 57 -16.40 62.69 17.35
N ASN A 58 -15.85 61.74 16.61
CA ASN A 58 -15.44 61.89 15.21
C ASN A 58 -16.10 60.81 14.33
N PRO A 59 -16.27 61.06 13.03
CA PRO A 59 -16.97 60.15 12.13
C PRO A 59 -16.08 59.01 11.59
N GLY A 60 -14.88 58.80 12.15
CA GLY A 60 -13.89 57.82 11.69
C GLY A 60 -13.22 58.19 10.37
N GLU A 61 -12.27 57.35 9.93
CA GLU A 61 -11.53 57.51 8.66
C GLU A 61 -11.76 56.35 7.70
N ASN A 62 -11.30 56.46 6.45
CA ASN A 62 -11.44 55.37 5.48
C ASN A 62 -10.71 54.09 5.92
N ALA A 63 -11.41 52.96 5.98
CA ALA A 63 -10.89 51.71 6.52
C ALA A 63 -9.92 50.94 5.60
N ALA A 64 -9.66 51.40 4.37
CA ALA A 64 -8.88 50.64 3.39
C ALA A 64 -7.49 50.25 3.93
N GLN A 65 -6.76 51.19 4.53
CA GLN A 65 -5.43 50.95 5.10
C GLN A 65 -5.48 49.94 6.26
N TRP A 66 -6.51 50.03 7.11
CA TRP A 66 -6.74 49.09 8.21
C TRP A 66 -7.04 47.67 7.72
N ILE A 67 -7.83 47.53 6.65
CA ILE A 67 -8.12 46.24 6.03
C ILE A 67 -6.85 45.61 5.46
N HIS A 68 -5.97 46.40 4.82
CA HIS A 68 -4.67 45.92 4.36
C HIS A 68 -3.79 45.42 5.50
N LEU A 69 -3.66 46.20 6.58
CA LEU A 69 -2.90 45.83 7.77
C LEU A 69 -3.44 44.56 8.43
N GLN A 70 -4.76 44.45 8.58
CA GLN A 70 -5.41 43.26 9.14
C GLN A 70 -5.15 42.02 8.28
N THR A 71 -5.29 42.16 6.96
CA THR A 71 -5.08 41.06 6.00
C THR A 71 -3.63 40.60 6.02
N LEU A 72 -2.69 41.54 6.00
CA LEU A 72 -1.27 41.23 6.01
C LEU A 72 -0.85 40.59 7.34
N THR A 73 -1.44 41.01 8.46
CA THR A 73 -1.19 40.39 9.78
C THR A 73 -1.64 38.93 9.81
N VAL A 74 -2.84 38.64 9.30
CA VAL A 74 -3.33 37.25 9.18
C VAL A 74 -2.42 36.44 8.24
N LEU A 75 -2.01 37.04 7.12
CA LEU A 75 -1.11 36.40 6.19
C LEU A 75 0.24 36.04 6.86
N LEU A 76 0.83 36.98 7.59
CA LEU A 76 2.15 36.86 8.19
C LEU A 76 2.17 35.92 9.40
N ILE A 77 1.17 35.99 10.28
CA ILE A 77 1.16 35.25 11.54
C ILE A 77 0.52 33.86 11.38
N VAL A 78 -0.44 33.71 10.46
CA VAL A 78 -1.21 32.46 10.33
C VAL A 78 -0.87 31.74 9.04
N VAL A 79 -0.99 32.41 7.90
CA VAL A 79 -0.94 31.75 6.59
C VAL A 79 0.49 31.33 6.25
N ILE A 80 1.46 32.25 6.33
CA ILE A 80 2.87 31.98 5.98
C ILE A 80 3.43 30.85 6.84
N PRO A 81 3.32 30.85 8.18
CA PRO A 81 3.84 29.75 9.01
C PRO A 81 3.17 28.41 8.68
N ARG A 82 1.85 28.39 8.44
CA ARG A 82 1.15 27.17 8.04
C ARG A 82 1.59 26.66 6.68
N LEU A 83 1.80 27.54 5.70
CA LEU A 83 2.31 27.17 4.38
C LEU A 83 3.74 26.63 4.46
N LEU A 84 4.61 27.26 5.26
CA LEU A 84 5.96 26.77 5.49
C LEU A 84 5.96 25.36 6.12
N LEU A 85 5.14 25.15 7.15
CA LEU A 85 4.98 23.83 7.77
C LEU A 85 4.39 22.80 6.80
N ALA A 86 3.41 23.18 5.98
CA ALA A 86 2.82 22.30 4.99
C ALA A 86 3.83 21.92 3.88
N LEU A 87 4.63 22.88 3.41
CA LEU A 87 5.70 22.63 2.45
C LEU A 87 6.80 21.74 3.05
N TRP A 88 7.17 21.99 4.31
CA TRP A 88 8.15 21.17 5.02
C TRP A 88 7.65 19.73 5.20
N ALA A 89 6.40 19.55 5.65
CA ALA A 89 5.79 18.23 5.79
C ALA A 89 5.68 17.51 4.44
N ARG A 90 5.33 18.23 3.36
CA ARG A 90 5.30 17.69 2.01
C ARG A 90 6.69 17.24 1.56
N GLU A 91 7.71 18.04 1.79
CA GLU A 91 9.08 17.71 1.40
C GLU A 91 9.61 16.53 2.22
N GLN A 92 9.33 16.47 3.53
CA GLN A 92 9.66 15.31 4.36
C GLN A 92 8.94 14.06 3.86
N SER A 93 7.65 14.16 3.54
CA SER A 93 6.88 13.05 2.96
C SER A 93 7.45 12.60 1.62
N ARG A 94 7.84 13.53 0.74
CA ARG A 94 8.48 13.22 -0.56
C ARG A 94 9.85 12.58 -0.39
N LYS A 95 10.66 13.06 0.55
CA LYS A 95 11.97 12.46 0.86
C LYS A 95 11.80 11.05 1.41
N LEU A 96 10.88 10.86 2.36
CA LEU A 96 10.54 9.55 2.91
C LEU A 96 9.97 8.60 1.85
N SER A 97 9.19 9.08 0.88
CA SER A 97 8.63 8.23 -0.18
C SER A 97 9.64 7.91 -1.29
N THR A 98 10.66 8.75 -1.51
CA THR A 98 11.66 8.57 -2.59
C THR A 98 12.93 7.87 -2.11
N HIS A 99 13.24 7.94 -0.82
CA HIS A 99 14.42 7.34 -0.20
C HIS A 99 14.03 6.36 0.91
N PHE A 100 12.88 5.70 0.81
CA PHE A 100 12.48 4.69 1.78
C PHE A 100 13.47 3.51 1.68
N PRO A 101 14.34 3.26 2.69
CA PRO A 101 15.38 2.23 2.62
C PRO A 101 14.83 0.83 2.91
N LEU A 102 13.50 0.67 2.79
CA LEU A 102 12.80 -0.59 2.97
C LEU A 102 12.11 -0.88 1.64
N SER A 103 12.49 -1.97 1.00
CA SER A 103 11.82 -2.50 -0.18
C SER A 103 10.39 -2.88 0.20
N LEU A 104 9.44 -1.95 0.01
CA LEU A 104 7.99 -2.23 0.12
C LEU A 104 7.50 -3.23 -0.94
N ASP A 105 8.39 -3.63 -1.84
CA ASP A 105 8.21 -4.74 -2.76
C ASP A 105 8.40 -6.12 -2.12
N GLU A 106 8.93 -6.20 -0.90
CA GLU A 106 8.98 -7.47 -0.17
C GLU A 106 7.58 -7.97 0.19
N SER A 107 7.36 -9.26 -0.03
CA SER A 107 6.15 -10.01 0.31
C SER A 107 5.66 -9.73 1.75
N TYR A 108 6.57 -9.70 2.72
CA TYR A 108 6.26 -9.42 4.13
C TYR A 108 5.62 -8.05 4.36
N PHE A 109 6.22 -6.98 3.83
CA PHE A 109 5.69 -5.62 4.03
C PHE A 109 4.37 -5.42 3.29
N ARG A 110 4.21 -6.05 2.12
CA ARG A 110 2.94 -6.09 1.41
C ARG A 110 1.87 -6.80 2.22
N ASP A 111 2.17 -7.96 2.82
CA ASP A 111 1.21 -8.70 3.65
C ASP A 111 0.85 -7.94 4.94
N LEU A 112 1.79 -7.23 5.54
CA LEU A 112 1.54 -6.39 6.72
C LEU A 112 0.68 -5.16 6.37
N LEU A 113 0.96 -4.48 5.26
CA LEU A 113 0.15 -3.36 4.77
C LEU A 113 -1.23 -3.82 4.29
N ARG A 114 -1.32 -5.02 3.70
CA ARG A 114 -2.56 -5.68 3.27
C ARG A 114 -3.47 -5.97 4.46
N SER A 115 -2.93 -6.59 5.51
CA SER A 115 -3.72 -6.89 6.71
C SER A 115 -4.26 -5.62 7.39
N GLN A 116 -3.51 -4.52 7.33
CA GLN A 116 -3.94 -3.21 7.83
C GLN A 116 -4.99 -2.51 6.92
N ARG A 117 -4.94 -2.72 5.60
CA ARG A 117 -5.86 -2.10 4.62
C ARG A 117 -7.11 -2.92 4.33
N GLY A 118 -7.13 -4.21 4.68
CA GLY A 118 -8.22 -5.13 4.37
C GLY A 118 -8.26 -5.57 2.91
N ASP A 119 -7.16 -5.42 2.16
CA ASP A 119 -7.07 -5.84 0.76
C ASP A 119 -6.95 -7.38 0.62
N ALA A 120 -7.51 -7.92 -0.47
CA ALA A 120 -7.47 -9.35 -0.75
C ALA A 120 -6.05 -9.82 -1.15
N ALA A 121 -5.58 -10.95 -0.61
CA ALA A 121 -4.31 -11.55 -1.05
C ALA A 121 -4.44 -12.02 -2.49
N VAL A 122 -3.36 -11.92 -3.27
CA VAL A 122 -3.35 -12.44 -4.64
C VAL A 122 -2.50 -13.71 -4.66
N ALA A 123 -3.12 -14.83 -5.00
CA ALA A 123 -2.41 -16.07 -5.26
C ALA A 123 -2.29 -16.28 -6.77
N TRP A 124 -1.08 -16.45 -7.26
CA TRP A 124 -0.80 -16.71 -8.68
C TRP A 124 -0.52 -18.20 -8.86
N ALA A 125 -1.18 -18.83 -9.83
CA ALA A 125 -1.01 -20.25 -10.09
C ALA A 125 -0.77 -20.51 -11.58
N LEU A 126 0.26 -21.30 -11.89
CA LEU A 126 0.57 -21.75 -13.24
C LEU A 126 0.52 -23.28 -13.32
N PRO A 127 -0.49 -23.82 -14.03
CA PRO A 127 -0.56 -25.24 -14.31
C PRO A 127 0.44 -25.66 -15.38
N TYR A 128 1.02 -26.85 -15.23
CA TYR A 128 1.95 -27.43 -16.20
C TYR A 128 1.40 -28.72 -16.81
N SER A 129 1.25 -28.71 -18.13
CA SER A 129 0.60 -29.76 -18.93
C SER A 129 -0.73 -30.25 -18.35
N TYR A 130 -1.43 -29.36 -17.62
CA TYR A 130 -2.61 -29.70 -16.84
C TYR A 130 -3.71 -28.65 -16.96
N HIS A 131 -4.88 -29.06 -17.46
CA HIS A 131 -6.08 -28.24 -17.46
C HIS A 131 -6.92 -28.56 -16.22
N LEU A 132 -7.02 -27.60 -15.28
CA LEU A 132 -7.87 -27.74 -14.11
C LEU A 132 -9.35 -27.66 -14.52
N SER A 133 -10.14 -28.63 -14.06
CA SER A 133 -11.61 -28.56 -14.13
C SER A 133 -12.14 -27.42 -13.26
N ASP A 134 -13.36 -26.95 -13.51
CA ASP A 134 -13.99 -25.89 -12.71
C ASP A 134 -14.07 -26.25 -11.21
N ALA A 135 -14.28 -27.54 -10.91
CA ALA A 135 -14.26 -28.06 -9.55
C ALA A 135 -12.87 -27.95 -8.91
N ALA A 136 -11.81 -28.32 -9.64
CA ALA A 136 -10.43 -28.21 -9.15
C ALA A 136 -9.99 -26.74 -8.99
N GLN A 137 -10.41 -25.85 -9.88
CA GLN A 137 -10.17 -24.40 -9.74
C GLN A 137 -10.86 -23.84 -8.49
N THR A 138 -12.10 -24.25 -8.23
CA THR A 138 -12.83 -23.87 -7.01
C THR A 138 -12.15 -24.41 -5.76
N GLY A 139 -11.70 -25.67 -5.79
CA GLY A 139 -10.95 -26.28 -4.69
C GLY A 139 -9.61 -25.59 -4.42
N LEU A 140 -8.88 -25.22 -5.47
CA LEU A 140 -7.63 -24.46 -5.36
C LEU A 140 -7.86 -23.09 -4.73
N SER A 141 -8.90 -22.37 -5.18
CA SER A 141 -9.29 -21.09 -4.57
C SER A 141 -9.62 -21.24 -3.08
N ARG A 142 -10.39 -22.28 -2.71
CA ARG A 142 -10.73 -22.59 -1.31
C ARG A 142 -9.49 -22.90 -0.46
N LEU A 143 -8.60 -23.76 -0.96
CA LEU A 143 -7.35 -24.11 -0.28
C LEU A 143 -6.53 -22.85 0.04
N LEU A 144 -6.35 -21.98 -0.96
CA LEU A 144 -5.55 -20.76 -0.82
C LEU A 144 -6.21 -19.73 0.09
N GLN A 145 -7.55 -19.62 0.07
CA GLN A 145 -8.32 -18.78 1.01
C GLN A 145 -8.14 -19.23 2.46
N GLN A 146 -8.15 -20.54 2.70
CA GLN A 146 -7.97 -21.09 4.04
C GLN A 146 -6.54 -20.91 4.55
N ALA A 147 -5.53 -21.07 3.69
CA ALA A 147 -4.12 -20.91 4.07
C ALA A 147 -3.70 -19.44 4.25
N LEU A 148 -4.04 -18.54 3.32
CA LEU A 148 -3.60 -17.14 3.36
C LEU A 148 -4.42 -16.25 4.30
N GLY A 149 -5.61 -16.70 4.70
CA GLY A 149 -6.55 -15.97 5.55
C GLY A 149 -7.23 -14.79 4.85
N GLY A 150 -8.54 -14.66 5.06
CA GLY A 150 -9.35 -13.56 4.55
C GLY A 150 -9.72 -13.69 3.06
N SER A 151 -9.92 -12.56 2.39
CA SER A 151 -10.24 -12.55 0.95
C SER A 151 -9.01 -12.87 0.12
N VAL A 152 -9.10 -13.86 -0.77
CA VAL A 152 -8.02 -14.20 -1.72
C VAL A 152 -8.56 -14.18 -3.14
N SER A 153 -7.83 -13.53 -4.04
CA SER A 153 -8.04 -13.56 -5.48
C SER A 153 -7.04 -14.52 -6.13
N LEU A 154 -7.56 -15.57 -6.75
CA LEU A 154 -6.77 -16.52 -7.53
C LEU A 154 -6.57 -15.98 -8.95
N ARG A 155 -5.32 -15.76 -9.35
CA ARG A 155 -4.92 -15.48 -10.73
C ARG A 155 -4.36 -16.75 -11.37
N LEU A 156 -5.26 -17.53 -11.96
CA LEU A 156 -4.91 -18.74 -12.70
C LEU A 156 -4.41 -18.38 -14.11
N GLN A 157 -3.19 -18.81 -14.44
CA GLN A 157 -2.63 -18.64 -15.78
C GLN A 157 -3.05 -19.76 -16.73
N PRO A 158 -3.01 -19.52 -18.05
CA PRO A 158 -3.14 -20.57 -19.04
C PRO A 158 -2.12 -21.70 -18.79
N PRO A 159 -2.51 -22.98 -18.92
CA PRO A 159 -1.57 -24.09 -18.73
C PRO A 159 -0.39 -24.03 -19.69
N LEU A 160 0.81 -24.19 -19.15
CA LEU A 160 2.02 -24.31 -19.97
C LEU A 160 2.06 -25.70 -20.61
N PRO A 161 2.20 -25.84 -21.94
CA PRO A 161 2.29 -27.14 -22.57
C PRO A 161 3.61 -27.84 -22.23
N LEU A 162 3.63 -29.18 -22.34
CA LEU A 162 4.85 -29.98 -22.31
C LEU A 162 5.82 -29.49 -23.40
N GLY A 163 7.07 -29.25 -23.05
CA GLY A 163 8.10 -28.67 -23.91
C GLY A 163 8.20 -27.13 -23.83
N GLY A 164 7.36 -26.47 -23.03
CA GLY A 164 7.37 -25.02 -22.83
C GLY A 164 8.17 -24.55 -21.60
N GLU A 165 8.92 -25.44 -20.94
CA GLU A 165 9.58 -25.18 -19.65
C GLU A 165 10.61 -24.04 -19.73
N ASP A 166 11.20 -23.86 -20.91
CA ASP A 166 12.20 -22.82 -21.21
C ASP A 166 11.58 -21.54 -21.81
N ASP A 167 10.29 -21.56 -22.16
CA ASP A 167 9.59 -20.45 -22.83
C ASP A 167 8.98 -19.43 -21.85
N LEU A 168 9.21 -19.59 -20.54
CA LEU A 168 8.76 -18.62 -19.53
C LEU A 168 9.47 -17.28 -19.71
N GLN A 169 8.74 -16.28 -20.20
CA GLN A 169 9.25 -14.93 -20.40
C GLN A 169 9.21 -14.11 -19.10
N SER A 170 10.26 -13.32 -18.87
CA SER A 170 10.30 -12.32 -17.80
C SER A 170 9.86 -10.94 -18.33
N PRO A 171 8.99 -10.19 -17.61
CA PRO A 171 8.32 -10.58 -16.37
C PRO A 171 7.18 -11.58 -16.60
N LEU A 172 6.93 -12.45 -15.62
CA LEU A 172 5.83 -13.42 -15.67
C LEU A 172 4.47 -12.68 -15.65
N PRO A 173 3.59 -12.91 -16.64
CA PRO A 173 2.31 -12.23 -16.72
C PRO A 173 1.45 -12.42 -15.46
N GLY A 174 1.00 -11.30 -14.87
CA GLY A 174 0.08 -11.31 -13.74
C GLY A 174 0.68 -11.71 -12.39
N LEU A 175 1.99 -11.97 -12.32
CA LEU A 175 2.70 -12.26 -11.07
C LEU A 175 2.88 -10.99 -10.21
N ASP A 176 2.82 -9.81 -10.82
CA ASP A 176 2.99 -8.53 -10.12
C ASP A 176 1.95 -8.36 -8.99
N GLY A 177 2.47 -8.13 -7.78
CA GLY A 177 1.65 -8.00 -6.57
C GLY A 177 1.07 -9.30 -6.03
N ALA A 178 1.49 -10.47 -6.52
CA ALA A 178 1.14 -11.74 -5.90
C ALA A 178 1.83 -11.90 -4.53
N SER A 179 1.14 -12.53 -3.58
CA SER A 179 1.68 -12.92 -2.27
C SER A 179 2.28 -14.34 -2.31
N LEU A 180 1.87 -15.17 -3.27
CA LEU A 180 2.26 -16.57 -3.40
C LEU A 180 2.24 -16.97 -4.88
N ALA A 181 3.26 -17.72 -5.30
CA ALA A 181 3.29 -18.40 -6.59
C ALA A 181 3.10 -19.92 -6.39
N ALA A 182 2.24 -20.54 -7.19
CA ALA A 182 1.98 -21.97 -7.16
C ALA A 182 2.22 -22.61 -8.53
N ALA A 183 3.13 -23.59 -8.60
CA ALA A 183 3.23 -24.52 -9.72
C ALA A 183 2.23 -25.64 -9.52
N VAL A 184 1.30 -25.84 -10.46
CA VAL A 184 0.25 -26.87 -10.32
C VAL A 184 0.48 -28.02 -11.30
N TYR A 185 0.52 -29.23 -10.75
CA TYR A 185 0.73 -30.46 -11.49
C TYR A 185 -0.44 -31.42 -11.30
N SER A 186 -0.61 -32.36 -12.22
CA SER A 186 -1.51 -33.51 -12.02
C SER A 186 -0.72 -34.72 -11.55
N LEU A 187 -1.14 -35.37 -10.46
CA LEU A 187 -0.55 -36.65 -9.99
C LEU A 187 -0.65 -37.76 -11.06
N SER A 188 -1.62 -37.63 -11.98
CA SER A 188 -1.82 -38.58 -13.07
C SER A 188 -0.69 -38.54 -14.11
N ALA A 189 0.04 -37.43 -14.23
CA ALA A 189 1.20 -37.33 -15.10
C ALA A 189 2.38 -38.17 -14.55
N THR A 190 3.25 -38.62 -15.46
CA THR A 190 4.49 -39.30 -15.08
C THR A 190 5.55 -38.24 -14.82
N PRO A 191 6.06 -38.11 -13.58
CA PRO A 191 7.01 -37.06 -13.25
C PRO A 191 8.36 -37.37 -13.88
N GLU A 192 8.96 -36.37 -14.51
CA GLU A 192 10.21 -36.45 -15.27
C GLU A 192 11.09 -35.25 -14.93
N ALA A 193 12.40 -35.47 -14.82
CA ALA A 193 13.34 -34.43 -14.42
C ALA A 193 13.50 -33.34 -15.50
N GLU A 194 13.56 -33.74 -16.77
CA GLU A 194 13.72 -32.85 -17.93
C GLU A 194 12.52 -31.93 -18.14
N ASN A 195 11.37 -32.28 -17.57
CA ASN A 195 10.09 -31.62 -17.79
C ASN A 195 9.60 -30.94 -16.50
N HIS A 196 9.22 -31.73 -15.49
CA HIS A 196 8.54 -31.22 -14.29
C HIS A 196 9.51 -30.51 -13.35
N ALA A 197 10.69 -31.09 -13.12
CA ALA A 197 11.70 -30.46 -12.28
C ALA A 197 12.32 -29.24 -13.00
N ALA A 198 12.53 -29.33 -14.31
CA ALA A 198 12.98 -28.21 -15.14
C ALA A 198 12.01 -27.03 -15.09
N PHE A 199 10.70 -27.27 -15.27
CA PHE A 199 9.67 -26.25 -15.15
C PHE A 199 9.70 -25.56 -13.78
N LEU A 200 9.74 -26.33 -12.68
CA LEU A 200 9.81 -25.75 -11.34
C LEU A 200 11.07 -24.90 -11.15
N ALA A 201 12.21 -25.37 -11.67
CA ALA A 201 13.47 -24.65 -11.60
C ALA A 201 13.45 -23.37 -12.44
N THR A 202 12.85 -23.37 -13.63
CA THR A 202 12.67 -22.17 -14.45
C THR A 202 11.72 -21.18 -13.79
N LEU A 203 10.59 -21.64 -13.25
CA LEU A 203 9.65 -20.79 -12.54
C LEU A 203 10.31 -20.12 -11.33
N ALA A 204 11.04 -20.87 -10.52
CA ALA A 204 11.76 -20.33 -9.36
C ALA A 204 12.83 -19.28 -9.70
N ARG A 205 13.39 -19.29 -10.91
CA ARG A 205 14.30 -18.23 -11.39
C ARG A 205 13.59 -16.93 -11.72
N HIS A 206 12.30 -17.00 -12.03
CA HIS A 206 11.46 -15.86 -12.43
C HIS A 206 10.60 -15.31 -11.30
N VAL A 207 10.36 -16.10 -10.24
CA VAL A 207 9.69 -15.63 -9.02
C VAL A 207 10.61 -14.67 -8.26
N PRO A 208 10.12 -13.48 -7.84
CA PRO A 208 10.90 -12.53 -7.06
C PRO A 208 11.48 -13.14 -5.79
N ALA A 209 12.68 -12.73 -5.39
CA ALA A 209 13.28 -13.13 -4.13
C ALA A 209 12.35 -12.79 -2.96
N GLY A 210 12.20 -13.73 -2.01
CA GLY A 210 11.31 -13.58 -0.85
C GLY A 210 9.82 -13.87 -1.12
N MET A 211 9.39 -14.08 -2.38
CA MET A 211 8.06 -14.57 -2.67
C MET A 211 7.99 -16.10 -2.47
N PRO A 212 7.04 -16.62 -1.68
CA PRO A 212 6.86 -18.05 -1.51
C PRO A 212 6.48 -18.72 -2.85
N LEU A 213 7.15 -19.83 -3.16
CA LEU A 213 6.84 -20.69 -4.30
C LEU A 213 6.50 -22.09 -3.80
N VAL A 214 5.31 -22.59 -4.14
CA VAL A 214 4.86 -23.94 -3.78
C VAL A 214 4.62 -24.80 -5.01
N ALA A 215 4.96 -26.10 -4.92
CA ALA A 215 4.58 -27.10 -5.91
C ALA A 215 3.36 -27.87 -5.42
N LEU A 216 2.20 -27.65 -6.05
CA LEU A 216 0.94 -28.34 -5.74
C LEU A 216 0.74 -29.50 -6.73
N VAL A 217 0.60 -30.71 -6.21
CA VAL A 217 0.33 -31.91 -7.01
C VAL A 217 -1.09 -32.36 -6.74
N ASP A 218 -1.97 -32.19 -7.74
CA ASP A 218 -3.38 -32.51 -7.64
C ASP A 218 -3.65 -34.01 -7.81
N GLU A 219 -4.21 -34.61 -6.78
CA GLU A 219 -4.53 -36.04 -6.69
C GLU A 219 -5.94 -36.36 -7.16
N SER A 220 -6.82 -35.36 -7.30
CA SER A 220 -8.26 -35.55 -7.52
C SER A 220 -8.56 -36.45 -8.72
N GLY A 221 -7.94 -36.18 -9.86
CA GLY A 221 -8.10 -36.97 -11.08
C GLY A 221 -7.57 -38.41 -10.95
N PHE A 222 -6.50 -38.61 -10.17
CA PHE A 222 -5.94 -39.94 -9.94
C PHE A 222 -6.86 -40.76 -9.02
N ARG A 223 -7.33 -40.16 -7.93
CA ARG A 223 -8.26 -40.79 -6.96
C ARG A 223 -9.60 -41.12 -7.60
N ALA A 224 -10.13 -40.24 -8.46
CA ALA A 224 -11.35 -40.50 -9.21
C ALA A 224 -11.23 -41.74 -10.13
N ARG A 225 -10.04 -41.99 -10.69
CA ARG A 225 -9.82 -43.10 -11.62
C ARG A 225 -9.46 -44.42 -10.94
N PHE A 226 -8.67 -44.37 -9.86
CA PHE A 226 -8.09 -45.57 -9.23
C PHE A 226 -8.65 -45.87 -7.83
N GLY A 227 -9.53 -45.02 -7.30
CA GLY A 227 -10.16 -45.21 -6.00
C GLY A 227 -9.19 -45.01 -4.83
N ALA A 228 -9.52 -45.60 -3.67
CA ALA A 228 -8.76 -45.46 -2.43
C ALA A 228 -7.56 -46.41 -2.30
N ASP A 229 -6.97 -46.86 -3.42
CA ASP A 229 -5.74 -47.68 -3.41
C ASP A 229 -4.56 -46.84 -2.87
N SER A 230 -4.35 -46.93 -1.57
CA SER A 230 -3.38 -46.14 -0.81
C SER A 230 -1.95 -46.44 -1.22
N ASP A 231 -1.64 -47.69 -1.55
CA ASP A 231 -0.28 -48.13 -1.87
C ASP A 231 0.15 -47.57 -3.23
N ARG A 232 -0.78 -47.56 -4.19
CA ARG A 232 -0.55 -46.96 -5.50
C ARG A 232 -0.45 -45.44 -5.42
N LEU A 233 -1.30 -44.80 -4.60
CA LEU A 233 -1.24 -43.36 -4.37
C LEU A 233 0.11 -42.96 -3.76
N GLU A 234 0.53 -43.65 -2.70
CA GLU A 234 1.80 -43.35 -2.01
C GLU A 234 3.00 -43.64 -2.91
N SER A 235 2.96 -44.70 -3.73
CA SER A 235 3.98 -44.96 -4.74
C SER A 235 4.11 -43.81 -5.75
N ARG A 236 2.99 -43.21 -6.19
CA ARG A 236 3.02 -42.02 -7.07
C ARG A 236 3.52 -40.79 -6.34
N ARG A 237 3.10 -40.54 -5.10
CA ARG A 237 3.62 -39.44 -4.27
C ARG A 237 5.15 -39.53 -4.14
N ASN A 238 5.67 -40.72 -3.86
CA ASN A 238 7.12 -40.94 -3.75
C ASN A 238 7.87 -40.69 -5.06
N ALA A 239 7.28 -41.07 -6.21
CA ALA A 239 7.85 -40.75 -7.51
C ALA A 239 7.95 -39.22 -7.73
N TRP A 240 6.89 -38.48 -7.40
CA TRP A 240 6.87 -37.02 -7.49
C TRP A 240 7.85 -36.35 -6.52
N ARG A 241 7.87 -36.77 -5.25
CA ARG A 241 8.82 -36.29 -4.24
C ARG A 241 10.25 -36.45 -4.74
N ARG A 242 10.59 -37.62 -5.31
CA ARG A 242 11.95 -37.89 -5.83
C ARG A 242 12.35 -36.98 -6.98
N ILE A 243 11.43 -36.68 -7.89
CA ILE A 243 11.72 -35.80 -9.05
C ILE A 243 11.84 -34.33 -8.62
N LEU A 244 10.95 -33.87 -7.73
CA LEU A 244 10.95 -32.49 -7.25
C LEU A 244 11.99 -32.21 -6.16
N ALA A 245 12.55 -33.24 -5.52
CA ALA A 245 13.63 -33.13 -4.53
C ALA A 245 14.94 -32.53 -5.07
N SER A 246 15.07 -32.34 -6.38
CA SER A 246 16.17 -31.58 -6.98
C SER A 246 16.26 -30.14 -6.45
N ARG A 247 15.16 -29.59 -5.91
CA ARG A 247 15.13 -28.32 -5.16
C ARG A 247 14.75 -28.55 -3.70
N SER A 248 15.68 -28.29 -2.79
CA SER A 248 15.44 -28.42 -1.35
C SER A 248 14.58 -27.29 -0.76
N ASP A 249 14.44 -26.19 -1.48
CA ASP A 249 13.72 -24.99 -1.06
C ASP A 249 12.23 -24.99 -1.41
N VAL A 250 11.78 -25.90 -2.29
CA VAL A 250 10.37 -26.06 -2.66
C VAL A 250 9.89 -27.45 -2.27
N GLN A 251 9.04 -27.54 -1.26
CA GLN A 251 8.41 -28.82 -0.90
C GLN A 251 7.14 -29.07 -1.74
N PRO A 252 6.99 -30.26 -2.35
CA PRO A 252 5.76 -30.61 -3.02
C PRO A 252 4.66 -30.95 -2.01
N LEU A 253 3.52 -30.29 -2.16
CA LEU A 253 2.30 -30.58 -1.41
C LEU A 253 1.33 -31.37 -2.29
N PHE A 254 0.82 -32.47 -1.75
CA PHE A 254 -0.12 -33.34 -2.43
C PHE A 254 -1.53 -33.02 -1.96
N VAL A 255 -2.41 -32.64 -2.87
CA VAL A 255 -3.73 -32.12 -2.52
C VAL A 255 -4.81 -32.76 -3.38
N ASP A 256 -5.94 -33.08 -2.77
CA ASP A 256 -7.16 -33.43 -3.51
C ASP A 256 -8.01 -32.19 -3.71
N LEU A 257 -7.91 -31.55 -4.88
CA LEU A 257 -8.67 -30.32 -5.17
C LEU A 257 -10.18 -30.56 -5.33
N ALA A 258 -10.64 -31.82 -5.41
CA ALA A 258 -12.07 -32.14 -5.45
C ALA A 258 -12.68 -32.33 -4.04
N ALA A 259 -11.85 -32.40 -3.00
CA ALA A 259 -12.27 -32.61 -1.62
C ALA A 259 -12.04 -31.37 -0.74
N GLU A 260 -12.41 -31.46 0.53
CA GLU A 260 -11.96 -30.49 1.53
C GLU A 260 -10.45 -30.64 1.75
N PRO A 261 -9.70 -29.52 1.82
CA PRO A 261 -8.25 -29.58 1.98
C PRO A 261 -7.90 -30.21 3.32
N ALA A 262 -6.97 -31.16 3.27
CA ALA A 262 -6.49 -31.85 4.46
C ALA A 262 -5.61 -30.92 5.31
N ARG A 263 -5.64 -31.12 6.63
CA ARG A 263 -4.95 -30.23 7.58
C ARG A 263 -3.43 -30.21 7.37
N ASP A 264 -2.85 -31.33 7.01
CA ASP A 264 -1.42 -31.46 6.69
C ASP A 264 -1.01 -30.58 5.49
N VAL A 265 -1.90 -30.43 4.50
CA VAL A 265 -1.67 -29.53 3.35
C VAL A 265 -1.70 -28.07 3.78
N LEU A 266 -2.66 -27.69 4.63
CA LEU A 266 -2.76 -26.35 5.19
C LEU A 266 -1.54 -26.02 6.06
N ASP A 267 -1.16 -26.92 6.97
CA ASP A 267 0.01 -26.79 7.82
C ASP A 267 1.30 -26.65 6.99
N GLY A 268 1.39 -27.37 5.87
CA GLY A 268 2.50 -27.27 4.93
C GLY A 268 2.58 -25.92 4.21
N LEU A 269 1.43 -25.38 3.79
CA LEU A 269 1.35 -24.03 3.21
C LEU A 269 1.71 -22.96 4.24
N ASP A 270 1.18 -23.06 5.46
CA ASP A 270 1.46 -22.13 6.55
C ASP A 270 2.95 -22.13 6.92
N ALA A 271 3.58 -23.30 6.98
CA ALA A 271 5.01 -23.43 7.24
C ALA A 271 5.85 -22.76 6.14
N LEU A 272 5.44 -22.89 4.87
CA LEU A 272 6.11 -22.28 3.72
C LEU A 272 5.97 -20.75 3.72
N LEU A 273 4.77 -20.25 4.02
CA LEU A 273 4.52 -18.82 4.20
C LEU A 273 5.37 -18.26 5.36
N ALA A 274 5.44 -18.98 6.49
CA ALA A 274 6.23 -18.60 7.66
C ALA A 274 7.76 -18.76 7.49
N ALA A 275 8.23 -19.57 6.55
CA ALA A 275 9.65 -19.69 6.21
C ALA A 275 10.09 -18.53 5.31
N SER A 276 9.23 -18.16 4.35
CA SER A 276 9.48 -17.06 3.43
C SER A 276 9.61 -15.71 4.14
N THR A 277 8.93 -15.53 5.28
CA THR A 277 9.09 -14.36 6.15
C THR A 277 10.37 -14.35 6.99
N ARG A 278 10.98 -15.51 7.26
CA ARG A 278 12.17 -15.64 8.14
C ARG A 278 13.51 -15.62 7.40
N THR A 279 13.54 -15.90 6.10
CA THR A 279 14.79 -16.12 5.34
C THR A 279 15.47 -14.82 4.88
N MET A 280 15.07 -13.66 5.41
CA MET A 280 15.68 -12.37 5.06
C MET A 280 16.85 -12.05 6.00
N PRO A 281 18.05 -11.69 5.48
CA PRO A 281 19.12 -11.19 6.32
C PRO A 281 18.65 -9.89 6.98
N ALA A 282 18.75 -9.84 8.30
CA ALA A 282 18.65 -8.60 9.06
C ALA A 282 19.75 -7.67 8.56
N SER A 283 19.41 -6.85 7.56
CA SER A 283 20.32 -5.85 7.02
C SER A 283 20.32 -4.70 8.04
N ALA A 284 21.38 -4.68 8.84
CA ALA A 284 21.73 -3.63 9.78
C ALA A 284 22.09 -2.32 9.05
#